data_AF-A0AAU9RYY9-F1
#
_entry.id   AF-A0AAU9RYY9-F1
#
_cell.length_a   1.000
_cell.length_b   1.000
_cell.length_c   1.000
_cell.angle_alpha   90.00
_cell.angle_beta   90.00
_cell.angle_gamma   90.00
#
_symmetry.space_group_name_H-M   'P 1'
#
loop_
_entity.id
_entity.type
_entity.pdbx_description
1 polymer ?
#
loop_
_entity_poly.entity_id
_entity_poly.type
_entity_poly.pdbx_seq_one_letter_code
_entity_poly.pdbx_strand_id
1 'polypeptide(L)'
;MSLEYTEEKKRFKQNLDSFAAMAAANIQDAVFDDLNYETWAPIAKKRLMENGVWDVVENGVSPDPTKIPELAATIKAEDLARWRNRVIKEMKALKILQSSLTESAFRKTISVASSKDLWDLLKKANEGEGKHIRRLDKQFEDLTMYDGEPMDFYLGRVVDLLDEFRLSGNEKGDDEVIVKLLTSLSWEYDDAIPELEWSQAKESATGTGSGKRSDEPGACRFDVSDQI
;
A
#
# COMPACT_ATOMS: atom_id res chain seq x y z
N MET A 1 -15.92 37.01 -17.91
CA MET A 1 -16.71 36.04 -17.12
C MET A 1 -16.71 34.62 -17.68
N SER A 2 -16.73 34.39 -19.01
CA SER A 2 -16.74 33.02 -19.58
C SER A 2 -15.37 32.33 -19.68
N LEU A 3 -14.26 33.09 -19.80
CA LEU A 3 -12.91 32.54 -19.98
C LEU A 3 -12.26 32.04 -18.67
N GLU A 4 -12.48 32.73 -17.55
CA GLU A 4 -12.00 32.29 -16.22
C GLU A 4 -12.65 30.96 -15.80
N TYR A 5 -13.95 30.80 -16.08
CA TYR A 5 -14.69 29.59 -15.75
C TYR A 5 -14.14 28.35 -16.48
N THR A 6 -13.67 28.50 -17.71
CA THR A 6 -13.03 27.42 -18.48
C THR A 6 -11.65 27.05 -17.94
N GLU A 7 -10.85 28.04 -17.51
CA GLU A 7 -9.52 27.78 -16.94
C GLU A 7 -9.61 27.15 -15.56
N GLU A 8 -10.53 27.60 -14.69
CA GLU A 8 -10.77 26.95 -13.39
C GLU A 8 -11.24 25.50 -13.56
N LYS A 9 -12.14 25.23 -14.51
CA LYS A 9 -12.60 23.88 -14.80
C LYS A 9 -11.47 22.98 -15.31
N LYS A 10 -10.56 23.53 -16.12
CA LYS A 10 -9.37 22.82 -16.63
C LYS A 10 -8.39 22.52 -15.49
N ARG A 11 -8.17 23.49 -14.60
CA ARG A 11 -7.30 23.35 -13.42
C ARG A 11 -7.86 22.34 -12.41
N PHE A 12 -9.18 22.34 -12.20
CA PHE A 12 -9.84 21.36 -11.34
C PHE A 12 -9.74 19.95 -11.91
N LYS A 13 -9.94 19.78 -13.22
CA LYS A 13 -9.75 18.49 -13.89
C LYS A 13 -8.30 18.02 -13.80
N GLN A 14 -7.33 18.91 -14.04
CA GLN A 14 -5.91 18.57 -13.95
C GLN A 14 -5.48 18.19 -12.53
N ASN A 15 -6.01 18.89 -11.51
CA ASN A 15 -5.80 18.52 -10.11
C ASN A 15 -6.45 17.19 -9.75
N LEU A 16 -7.64 16.89 -10.28
CA LEU A 16 -8.34 15.61 -10.06
C LEU A 16 -7.58 14.45 -10.72
N ASP A 17 -7.09 14.65 -11.94
CA ASP A 17 -6.30 13.66 -12.67
C ASP A 17 -4.93 13.46 -11.98
N SER A 18 -4.32 14.52 -11.42
CA SER A 18 -3.09 14.43 -10.61
C SER A 18 -3.31 13.75 -9.26
N PHE A 19 -4.46 13.98 -8.62
CA PHE A 19 -4.83 13.29 -7.38
C PHE A 19 -5.13 11.81 -7.63
N ALA A 20 -5.81 11.50 -8.73
CA ALA A 20 -6.03 10.12 -9.17
C ALA A 20 -4.71 9.41 -9.51
N ALA A 21 -3.75 10.10 -10.14
CA ALA A 21 -2.42 9.57 -10.40
C ALA A 21 -1.62 9.33 -9.10
N MET A 22 -1.67 10.24 -8.14
CA MET A 22 -1.03 10.04 -6.83
C MET A 22 -1.71 8.93 -6.01
N ALA A 23 -3.04 8.81 -6.08
CA ALA A 23 -3.77 7.70 -5.47
C ALA A 23 -3.42 6.36 -6.15
N ALA A 24 -3.29 6.33 -7.48
CA ALA A 24 -2.86 5.14 -8.22
C ALA A 24 -1.40 4.74 -7.93
N ALA A 25 -0.51 5.72 -7.72
CA ALA A 25 0.86 5.49 -7.29
C ALA A 25 0.91 4.94 -5.85
N ASN A 26 0.09 5.47 -4.94
CA ASN A 26 0.01 4.99 -3.55
C ASN A 26 -0.69 3.63 -3.41
N ILE A 27 -1.50 3.22 -4.41
CA ILE A 27 -2.07 1.86 -4.48
C ILE A 27 -1.00 0.82 -4.85
N GLN A 28 0.13 1.23 -5.47
CA GLN A 28 1.24 0.33 -5.77
C GLN A 28 2.00 -0.11 -4.51
N ASP A 29 1.94 0.67 -3.42
CA ASP A 29 2.85 0.53 -2.29
C ASP A 29 2.26 -0.16 -1.06
N ALA A 30 1.22 -0.96 -1.27
CA ALA A 30 0.80 -1.90 -0.25
C ALA A 30 0.27 -3.14 -0.93
N VAL A 31 1.20 -4.03 -1.23
CA VAL A 31 1.04 -5.48 -1.29
C VAL A 31 -0.28 -5.93 -0.64
N PHE A 32 -1.11 -6.66 -1.38
CA PHE A 32 -2.30 -7.32 -0.84
C PHE A 32 -1.78 -8.51 -0.02
N ASP A 33 -1.33 -8.23 1.18
CA ASP A 33 -0.48 -9.12 1.97
C ASP A 33 -1.20 -10.43 2.32
N ASP A 34 -2.51 -10.33 2.51
CA ASP A 34 -3.41 -11.41 2.87
C ASP A 34 -4.05 -12.14 1.66
N LEU A 35 -3.88 -11.65 0.43
CA LEU A 35 -4.40 -12.31 -0.78
C LEU A 35 -3.31 -13.18 -1.43
N ASN A 36 -3.41 -14.50 -1.25
CA ASN A 36 -2.56 -15.44 -2.00
C ASN A 36 -3.02 -15.54 -3.46
N TYR A 37 -2.47 -14.67 -4.31
CA TYR A 37 -2.83 -14.58 -5.73
C TYR A 37 -2.61 -15.89 -6.51
N GLU A 38 -1.55 -16.66 -6.19
CA GLU A 38 -1.27 -17.94 -6.87
C GLU A 38 -2.38 -18.98 -6.65
N THR A 39 -3.02 -18.94 -5.48
CA THR A 39 -4.16 -19.81 -5.18
C THR A 39 -5.49 -19.20 -5.63
N TRP A 40 -5.65 -17.89 -5.44
CA TRP A 40 -6.88 -17.16 -5.74
C TRP A 40 -7.16 -17.08 -7.25
N ALA A 41 -6.16 -16.74 -8.07
CA ALA A 41 -6.38 -16.45 -9.49
C ALA A 41 -6.96 -17.65 -10.27
N PRO A 42 -6.49 -18.90 -10.10
CA PRO A 42 -7.10 -20.06 -10.74
C PRO A 42 -8.56 -20.29 -10.29
N ILE A 43 -8.85 -20.11 -9.00
CA ILE A 43 -10.20 -20.29 -8.43
C ILE A 43 -11.16 -19.21 -8.97
N ALA A 44 -10.73 -17.94 -8.94
CA ALA A 44 -11.50 -16.82 -9.46
C ALA A 44 -11.78 -16.98 -10.95
N LYS A 45 -10.76 -17.32 -11.75
CA LYS A 45 -10.90 -17.59 -13.18
C LYS A 45 -11.89 -18.72 -13.45
N LYS A 46 -11.81 -19.83 -12.72
CA LYS A 46 -12.76 -20.94 -12.83
C LYS A 46 -14.19 -20.49 -12.54
N ARG A 47 -14.42 -19.76 -11.45
CA ARG A 47 -15.74 -19.23 -11.07
C ARG A 47 -16.32 -18.29 -12.13
N LEU A 48 -15.49 -17.45 -12.75
CA LEU A 48 -15.90 -16.56 -13.84
C LEU A 48 -16.26 -17.33 -15.12
N MET A 49 -15.51 -18.39 -15.45
CA MET A 49 -15.81 -19.27 -16.59
C MET A 49 -17.13 -20.02 -16.36
N GLU A 50 -17.36 -20.59 -15.18
CA GLU A 50 -18.61 -21.25 -14.81
C GLU A 50 -19.82 -20.31 -14.89
N ASN A 51 -19.61 -19.01 -14.63
CA ASN A 51 -20.65 -17.99 -14.73
C ASN A 51 -20.83 -17.40 -16.13
N GLY A 52 -19.99 -17.79 -17.11
CA GLY A 52 -20.05 -17.31 -18.49
C GLY A 52 -19.73 -15.83 -18.67
N VAL A 53 -18.90 -15.27 -17.77
CA VAL A 53 -18.55 -13.83 -17.74
C VAL A 53 -17.06 -13.54 -17.97
N TRP A 54 -16.23 -14.58 -18.12
CA TRP A 54 -14.78 -14.42 -18.39
C TRP A 54 -14.49 -13.58 -19.65
N ASP A 55 -15.34 -13.70 -20.68
CA ASP A 55 -15.17 -12.96 -21.94
C ASP A 55 -15.12 -11.44 -21.74
N VAL A 56 -15.82 -10.96 -20.72
CA VAL A 56 -15.89 -9.54 -20.39
C VAL A 56 -14.71 -9.07 -19.53
N VAL A 57 -14.19 -9.94 -18.65
CA VAL A 57 -12.97 -9.64 -17.88
C VAL A 57 -11.76 -9.53 -18.80
N GLU A 58 -11.65 -10.42 -19.79
CA GLU A 58 -10.50 -10.46 -20.69
C GLU A 58 -10.52 -9.31 -21.72
N ASN A 59 -11.68 -9.03 -22.31
CA ASN A 59 -11.79 -8.05 -23.40
C ASN A 59 -12.28 -6.67 -22.95
N GLY A 60 -12.84 -6.55 -21.75
CA GLY A 60 -13.53 -5.35 -21.29
C GLY A 60 -14.88 -5.13 -21.97
N VAL A 61 -15.59 -4.07 -21.56
CA VAL A 61 -16.80 -3.61 -22.22
C VAL A 61 -16.52 -2.32 -22.98
N SER A 62 -16.92 -2.29 -24.25
CA SER A 62 -16.85 -1.08 -25.07
C SER A 62 -17.63 0.07 -24.42
N PRO A 63 -17.19 1.33 -24.56
CA PRO A 63 -17.95 2.49 -24.12
C PRO A 63 -19.36 2.50 -24.71
N ASP A 64 -20.26 3.20 -24.01
CA ASP A 64 -21.67 3.31 -24.36
C ASP A 64 -21.83 3.85 -25.80
N PRO A 65 -22.34 3.02 -26.73
CA PRO A 65 -22.43 3.40 -28.13
C PRO A 65 -23.47 4.51 -28.36
N THR A 66 -24.38 4.76 -27.41
CA THR A 66 -25.35 5.87 -27.50
C THR A 66 -24.73 7.22 -27.13
N LYS A 67 -23.59 7.22 -26.44
CA LYS A 67 -22.84 8.44 -26.06
C LYS A 67 -21.82 8.84 -27.11
N ILE A 68 -21.59 8.02 -28.13
CA ILE A 68 -20.66 8.28 -29.22
C ILE A 68 -21.49 8.73 -30.43
N PRO A 69 -21.40 10.00 -30.87
CA PRO A 69 -22.28 10.56 -31.91
C PRO A 69 -22.33 9.75 -33.21
N GLU A 70 -21.18 9.22 -33.65
CA GLU A 70 -21.07 8.42 -34.87
C GLU A 70 -21.75 7.05 -34.77
N LEU A 71 -21.62 6.39 -33.61
CA LEU A 71 -22.24 5.09 -33.34
C LEU A 71 -23.73 5.25 -33.06
N ALA A 72 -24.14 6.29 -32.34
CA ALA A 72 -25.54 6.57 -32.04
C ALA A 72 -26.39 6.77 -33.30
N ALA A 73 -25.81 7.34 -34.36
CA ALA A 73 -26.49 7.55 -35.64
C ALA A 73 -26.70 6.27 -36.46
N THR A 74 -25.94 5.20 -36.19
CA THR A 74 -25.90 3.98 -37.01
C THR A 74 -26.21 2.70 -36.24
N ILE A 75 -26.34 2.77 -34.91
CA ILE A 75 -26.52 1.59 -34.06
C ILE A 75 -27.88 0.94 -34.28
N LYS A 76 -27.86 -0.36 -34.55
CA LYS A 76 -29.07 -1.18 -34.67
C LYS A 76 -29.58 -1.59 -33.30
N ALA A 77 -30.88 -1.84 -33.19
CA ALA A 77 -31.51 -2.28 -31.95
C ALA A 77 -30.89 -3.59 -31.42
N GLU A 78 -30.54 -4.53 -32.31
CA GLU A 78 -29.89 -5.79 -31.94
C GLU A 78 -28.48 -5.57 -31.35
N ASP A 79 -27.73 -4.60 -31.88
CA ASP A 79 -26.38 -4.30 -31.42
C ASP A 79 -26.40 -3.58 -30.06
N LEU A 80 -27.38 -2.70 -29.86
CA LEU A 80 -27.62 -2.08 -28.56
C LEU A 80 -28.05 -3.09 -27.48
N ALA A 81 -28.90 -4.06 -27.84
CA ALA A 81 -29.29 -5.15 -26.94
C ALA A 81 -28.09 -6.04 -26.58
N ARG A 82 -27.22 -6.36 -27.54
CA ARG A 82 -25.97 -7.09 -27.30
C ARG A 82 -25.03 -6.33 -26.37
N TRP A 83 -24.88 -5.02 -26.54
CA TRP A 83 -24.07 -4.19 -25.65
C TRP A 83 -24.62 -4.18 -24.21
N ARG A 84 -25.94 -3.98 -24.03
CA ARG A 84 -26.58 -4.04 -22.70
C ARG A 84 -26.34 -5.38 -21.99
N ASN A 85 -26.42 -6.49 -22.72
CA ASN A 85 -26.10 -7.81 -22.18
C ASN A 85 -24.63 -7.92 -21.72
N ARG A 86 -23.68 -7.31 -22.45
CA ARG A 86 -22.27 -7.24 -22.00
C ARG A 86 -22.11 -6.41 -20.73
N VAL A 87 -22.82 -5.29 -20.59
CA VAL A 87 -22.80 -4.47 -19.37
C VAL A 87 -23.33 -5.25 -18.16
N ILE A 88 -24.41 -6.04 -18.33
CA ILE A 88 -24.94 -6.89 -17.25
C ILE A 88 -23.89 -7.95 -16.84
N LYS A 89 -23.22 -8.57 -17.82
CA LYS A 89 -22.13 -9.50 -17.57
C LYS A 89 -20.95 -8.85 -16.85
N GLU A 90 -20.59 -7.62 -17.21
CA GLU A 90 -19.53 -6.84 -16.54
C GLU A 90 -19.84 -6.60 -15.07
N MET A 91 -21.05 -6.12 -14.77
CA MET A 91 -21.49 -5.91 -13.39
C MET A 91 -21.46 -7.22 -12.59
N LYS A 92 -21.85 -8.34 -13.22
CA LYS A 92 -21.78 -9.67 -12.59
C LYS A 92 -20.32 -10.10 -12.37
N ALA A 93 -19.44 -9.91 -13.35
CA ALA A 93 -18.02 -10.24 -13.25
C ALA A 93 -17.33 -9.44 -12.13
N LEU A 94 -17.54 -8.12 -12.12
CA LEU A 94 -17.00 -7.22 -11.11
C LEU A 94 -17.46 -7.63 -9.71
N LYS A 95 -18.74 -7.93 -9.54
CA LYS A 95 -19.28 -8.42 -8.26
C LYS A 95 -18.64 -9.74 -7.82
N ILE A 96 -18.46 -10.69 -8.75
CA ILE A 96 -17.80 -11.98 -8.44
C ILE A 96 -16.37 -11.73 -7.99
N LEU A 97 -15.60 -10.92 -8.72
CA LEU A 97 -14.23 -10.57 -8.36
C LEU A 97 -14.17 -9.92 -6.98
N GLN A 98 -14.90 -8.82 -6.77
CA GLN A 98 -14.94 -8.10 -5.51
C GLN A 98 -15.34 -9.01 -4.32
N SER A 99 -16.31 -9.90 -4.51
CA SER A 99 -16.76 -10.84 -3.46
C SER A 99 -15.75 -11.95 -3.12
N SER A 100 -14.74 -12.15 -3.98
CA SER A 100 -13.72 -13.19 -3.82
C SER A 100 -12.42 -12.66 -3.21
N LEU A 101 -12.31 -11.34 -3.03
CA LEU A 101 -11.15 -10.69 -2.42
C LEU A 101 -11.25 -10.73 -0.90
N THR A 102 -10.10 -10.61 -0.22
CA THR A 102 -10.07 -10.35 1.23
C THR A 102 -10.56 -8.92 1.53
N GLU A 103 -10.90 -8.62 2.78
CA GLU A 103 -11.38 -7.28 3.17
C GLU A 103 -10.34 -6.18 2.87
N SER A 104 -9.06 -6.44 3.16
CA SER A 104 -7.94 -5.55 2.84
C SER A 104 -7.85 -5.29 1.33
N ALA A 105 -7.88 -6.36 0.56
CA ALA A 105 -7.84 -6.33 -0.89
C ALA A 105 -9.03 -5.56 -1.51
N PHE A 106 -10.22 -5.81 -0.99
CA PHE A 106 -11.45 -5.16 -1.43
C PHE A 106 -11.39 -3.65 -1.19
N ARG A 107 -10.95 -3.19 -0.01
CA ARG A 107 -10.83 -1.76 0.31
C ARG A 107 -9.91 -1.01 -0.63
N LYS A 108 -8.78 -1.61 -1.02
CA LYS A 108 -7.82 -1.01 -1.97
C LYS A 108 -8.34 -0.97 -3.41
N THR A 109 -9.22 -1.91 -3.77
CA THR A 109 -9.74 -2.06 -5.16
C THR A 109 -11.14 -1.52 -5.39
N ILE A 110 -11.83 -1.05 -4.35
CA ILE A 110 -13.23 -0.61 -4.46
C ILE A 110 -13.43 0.56 -5.44
N SER A 111 -12.40 1.36 -5.67
CA SER A 111 -12.41 2.47 -6.64
C SER A 111 -12.35 2.01 -8.09
N VAL A 112 -11.98 0.75 -8.35
CA VAL A 112 -11.84 0.19 -9.70
C VAL A 112 -13.23 -0.13 -10.25
N ALA A 113 -13.58 0.56 -11.34
CA ALA A 113 -14.92 0.50 -11.92
C ALA A 113 -15.13 -0.62 -12.95
N SER A 114 -14.05 -1.23 -13.46
CA SER A 114 -14.11 -2.31 -14.45
C SER A 114 -13.54 -3.62 -13.92
N SER A 115 -14.18 -4.74 -14.28
CA SER A 115 -13.72 -6.08 -13.93
C SER A 115 -12.36 -6.39 -14.58
N LYS A 116 -12.12 -5.87 -15.80
CA LYS A 116 -10.83 -5.99 -16.50
C LYS A 116 -9.73 -5.24 -15.75
N ASP A 117 -9.94 -3.96 -15.47
CA ASP A 117 -8.97 -3.13 -14.75
C ASP A 117 -8.64 -3.73 -13.38
N LEU A 118 -9.65 -4.29 -12.70
CA LEU A 118 -9.47 -4.96 -11.42
C LEU A 118 -8.58 -6.22 -11.57
N TRP A 119 -8.88 -7.06 -12.55
CA TRP A 119 -8.10 -8.26 -12.83
C TRP A 119 -6.65 -7.93 -13.20
N ASP A 120 -6.46 -6.94 -14.09
CA ASP A 120 -5.14 -6.52 -14.56
C ASP A 120 -4.33 -5.84 -13.46
N LEU A 121 -4.96 -5.04 -12.59
CA LEU A 121 -4.32 -4.45 -11.41
C LEU A 121 -3.82 -5.54 -10.46
N LEU A 122 -4.68 -6.51 -10.13
CA LEU A 122 -4.31 -7.64 -9.27
C LEU A 122 -3.19 -8.46 -9.91
N LYS A 123 -3.28 -8.72 -11.21
CA LYS A 123 -2.25 -9.43 -11.95
C LYS A 123 -0.91 -8.70 -11.91
N LYS A 124 -0.89 -7.41 -12.22
CA LYS A 124 0.32 -6.57 -12.20
C LYS A 124 0.95 -6.50 -10.81
N ALA A 125 0.13 -6.43 -9.75
CA ALA A 125 0.61 -6.39 -8.37
C ALA A 125 1.16 -7.74 -7.86
N ASN A 126 0.95 -8.84 -8.57
CA ASN A 126 1.28 -10.19 -8.11
C ASN A 126 2.11 -11.01 -9.11
N GLU A 127 2.36 -10.50 -10.31
CA GLU A 127 3.20 -11.12 -11.35
C GLU A 127 4.34 -10.18 -11.74
N GLY A 128 5.43 -10.75 -12.28
CA GLY A 128 6.60 -9.97 -12.74
C GLY A 128 7.26 -9.18 -11.60
N GLU A 129 7.44 -7.87 -11.82
CA GLU A 129 8.03 -6.95 -10.84
C GLU A 129 7.25 -6.90 -9.52
N GLY A 130 5.90 -6.98 -9.56
CA GLY A 130 5.09 -7.00 -8.34
C GLY A 130 5.37 -8.21 -7.45
N LYS A 131 5.64 -9.38 -8.07
CA LYS A 131 6.07 -10.58 -7.33
C LYS A 131 7.47 -10.42 -6.74
N HIS A 132 8.37 -9.74 -7.46
CA HIS A 132 9.72 -9.48 -6.99
C HIS A 132 9.71 -8.53 -5.79
N ILE A 133 9.00 -7.40 -5.88
CA ILE A 133 8.84 -6.42 -4.79
C ILE A 133 8.22 -7.09 -3.56
N ARG A 134 7.14 -7.88 -3.72
CA ARG A 134 6.57 -8.67 -2.61
C ARG A 134 7.55 -9.59 -1.92
N ARG A 135 8.42 -10.23 -2.70
CA ARG A 135 9.48 -11.10 -2.15
C ARG A 135 10.50 -10.27 -1.37
N LEU A 136 10.84 -9.08 -1.85
CA LEU A 136 11.73 -8.15 -1.15
C LEU A 136 11.10 -7.67 0.15
N ASP A 137 9.84 -7.24 0.14
CA ASP A 137 9.10 -6.86 1.34
C ASP A 137 9.11 -7.97 2.37
N LYS A 138 8.80 -9.20 1.96
CA LYS A 138 8.86 -10.35 2.88
C LYS A 138 10.27 -10.57 3.43
N GLN A 139 11.31 -10.49 2.61
CA GLN A 139 12.70 -10.62 3.07
C GLN A 139 13.09 -9.50 4.04
N PHE A 140 12.55 -8.29 3.85
CA PHE A 140 12.72 -7.16 4.74
C PHE A 140 12.00 -7.38 6.07
N GLU A 141 10.76 -7.86 6.05
CA GLU A 141 10.02 -8.23 7.26
C GLU A 141 10.70 -9.37 8.04
N ASP A 142 11.20 -10.37 7.35
CA ASP A 142 11.92 -11.51 7.95
C ASP A 142 13.39 -11.17 8.31
N LEU A 143 13.88 -9.97 7.95
CA LEU A 143 15.26 -9.56 8.22
C LEU A 143 15.48 -9.44 9.73
N THR A 144 16.42 -10.24 10.22
CA THR A 144 16.89 -10.21 11.60
C THR A 144 18.37 -10.53 11.66
N MET A 145 19.05 -10.01 12.67
CA MET A 145 20.43 -10.32 12.98
C MET A 145 20.49 -11.72 13.59
N TYR A 146 21.36 -12.59 13.07
CA TYR A 146 21.52 -13.92 13.62
C TYR A 146 22.34 -13.90 14.91
N ASP A 147 22.12 -14.88 15.79
CA ASP A 147 22.91 -15.00 17.02
C ASP A 147 24.40 -15.23 16.70
N GLY A 148 25.26 -14.40 17.28
CA GLY A 148 26.71 -14.43 17.02
C GLY A 148 27.14 -13.93 15.65
N GLU A 149 26.24 -13.32 14.88
CA GLU A 149 26.60 -12.61 13.65
C GLU A 149 27.38 -11.31 13.95
N PRO A 150 28.48 -11.00 13.25
CA PRO A 150 29.12 -9.71 13.36
C PRO A 150 28.27 -8.60 12.71
N MET A 151 28.21 -7.43 13.36
CA MET A 151 27.42 -6.28 12.90
C MET A 151 27.68 -5.88 11.43
N ASP A 152 28.93 -5.92 10.98
CA ASP A 152 29.30 -5.56 9.60
C ASP A 152 28.66 -6.49 8.56
N PHE A 153 28.50 -7.79 8.87
CA PHE A 153 27.84 -8.74 7.97
C PHE A 153 26.32 -8.52 7.92
N TYR A 154 25.71 -8.23 9.07
CA TYR A 154 24.30 -7.88 9.14
C TYR A 154 24.00 -6.61 8.34
N LEU A 155 24.77 -5.54 8.54
CA LEU A 155 24.63 -4.30 7.78
C LEU A 155 24.88 -4.52 6.28
N GLY A 156 25.82 -5.39 5.91
CA GLY A 156 26.02 -5.82 4.53
C GLY A 156 24.74 -6.39 3.90
N ARG A 157 24.05 -7.31 4.59
CA ARG A 157 22.77 -7.85 4.11
C ARG A 157 21.69 -6.79 3.98
N VAL A 158 21.63 -5.84 4.93
CA VAL A 158 20.66 -4.74 4.87
C VAL A 158 20.91 -3.91 3.60
N VAL A 159 22.16 -3.52 3.34
CA VAL A 159 22.52 -2.74 2.16
C VAL A 159 22.21 -3.50 0.86
N ASP A 160 22.56 -4.79 0.78
CA ASP A 160 22.27 -5.62 -0.39
C ASP A 160 20.75 -5.67 -0.67
N LEU A 161 19.94 -5.81 0.38
CA LEU A 161 18.48 -5.83 0.26
C LEU A 161 17.91 -4.47 -0.16
N LEU A 162 18.43 -3.36 0.37
CA LEU A 162 18.03 -2.00 -0.01
C LEU A 162 18.43 -1.67 -1.45
N ASP A 163 19.57 -2.18 -1.91
CA ASP A 163 20.00 -2.05 -3.30
C ASP A 163 19.05 -2.81 -4.24
N GLU A 164 18.56 -4.00 -3.88
CA GLU A 164 17.52 -4.71 -4.64
C GLU A 164 16.20 -3.90 -4.73
N PHE A 165 15.80 -3.25 -3.64
CA PHE A 165 14.63 -2.35 -3.61
C PHE A 165 14.81 -1.15 -4.54
N ARG A 166 15.99 -0.50 -4.49
CA ARG A 166 16.33 0.63 -5.37
C ARG A 166 16.33 0.24 -6.84
N LEU A 167 16.88 -0.93 -7.17
CA LEU A 167 16.88 -1.46 -8.55
C LEU A 167 15.46 -1.77 -9.06
N SER A 168 14.56 -2.16 -8.16
CA SER A 168 13.15 -2.43 -8.46
C SER A 168 12.28 -1.17 -8.54
N GLY A 169 12.83 0.01 -8.24
CA GLY A 169 12.10 1.27 -8.21
C GLY A 169 11.12 1.42 -7.04
N ASN A 170 11.22 0.56 -6.02
CA ASN A 170 10.48 0.67 -4.76
C ASN A 170 11.48 0.89 -3.61
N GLU A 171 12.01 2.11 -3.50
CA GLU A 171 12.99 2.47 -2.48
C GLU A 171 12.33 2.65 -1.11
N LYS A 172 12.92 2.03 -0.08
CA LYS A 172 12.45 2.12 1.31
C LYS A 172 12.82 3.48 1.91
N GLY A 173 11.94 4.04 2.74
CA GLY A 173 12.20 5.30 3.44
C GLY A 173 13.27 5.13 4.54
N ASP A 174 14.10 6.14 4.74
CA ASP A 174 15.16 6.11 5.77
C ASP A 174 14.59 5.79 7.17
N ASP A 175 13.41 6.30 7.49
CA ASP A 175 12.69 6.05 8.74
C ASP A 175 12.26 4.58 8.89
N GLU A 176 11.71 3.99 7.83
CA GLU A 176 11.35 2.56 7.77
C GLU A 176 12.59 1.68 7.99
N VAL A 177 13.70 2.02 7.33
CA VAL A 177 14.97 1.31 7.47
C VAL A 177 15.54 1.43 8.89
N ILE A 178 15.53 2.62 9.49
CA ILE A 178 16.03 2.83 10.86
C ILE A 178 15.20 2.03 11.87
N VAL A 179 13.87 2.10 11.77
CA VAL A 179 12.98 1.32 12.66
C VAL A 179 13.25 -0.16 12.47
N LYS A 180 13.40 -0.63 11.23
CA LYS A 180 13.70 -2.04 10.96
C LYS A 180 15.04 -2.46 11.54
N LEU A 181 16.09 -1.66 11.37
CA LEU A 181 17.41 -1.92 11.94
C LEU A 181 17.32 -2.08 13.46
N LEU A 182 16.74 -1.08 14.15
CA LEU A 182 16.62 -1.09 15.61
C LEU A 182 15.81 -2.27 16.15
N THR A 183 14.75 -2.67 15.46
CA THR A 183 13.87 -3.76 15.90
C THR A 183 14.38 -5.16 15.54
N SER A 184 15.43 -5.26 14.73
CA SER A 184 15.92 -6.55 14.22
C SER A 184 17.36 -6.86 14.62
N LEU A 185 17.95 -6.07 15.52
CA LEU A 185 19.18 -6.41 16.21
C LEU A 185 18.96 -7.61 17.15
N SER A 186 20.03 -8.36 17.40
CA SER A 186 20.00 -9.44 18.39
C SER A 186 19.93 -8.86 19.81
N TRP A 187 19.36 -9.63 20.75
CA TRP A 187 19.19 -9.27 22.16
C TRP A 187 20.51 -8.85 22.85
N GLU A 188 21.66 -9.28 22.33
CA GLU A 188 22.99 -8.86 22.79
C GLU A 188 23.24 -7.34 22.61
N TYR A 189 22.43 -6.67 21.77
CA TYR A 189 22.46 -5.23 21.51
C TYR A 189 21.23 -4.50 22.06
N ASP A 190 20.24 -5.21 22.64
CA ASP A 190 19.02 -4.61 23.20
C ASP A 190 19.31 -3.70 24.40
N ASP A 191 20.34 -4.01 25.20
CA ASP A 191 20.74 -3.22 26.37
C ASP A 191 21.18 -1.77 26.02
N ALA A 192 21.46 -1.48 24.74
CA ALA A 192 21.84 -0.14 24.26
C ALA A 192 20.65 0.72 23.79
N ILE A 193 19.47 0.12 23.55
CA ILE A 193 18.28 0.84 23.06
C ILE A 193 17.72 1.82 24.10
N PRO A 194 17.66 1.49 25.41
CA PRO A 194 17.20 2.43 26.44
C PRO A 194 18.07 3.69 26.60
N GLU A 195 19.37 3.62 26.27
CA GLU A 195 20.29 4.77 26.36
C GLU A 195 20.06 5.84 25.28
N LEU A 196 19.57 5.43 24.10
CA LEU A 196 19.22 6.35 23.01
C LEU A 196 17.93 7.12 23.29
N GLU A 197 16.92 6.46 23.87
CA GLU A 197 15.65 7.08 24.26
C GLU A 197 15.86 8.13 25.37
N TRP A 198 16.75 7.85 26.33
CA TRP A 198 17.11 8.79 27.41
C TRP A 198 17.85 10.04 26.92
N SER A 199 18.59 9.94 25.82
CA SER A 199 19.39 11.05 25.27
C SER A 199 18.52 12.04 24.49
N GLN A 200 17.55 11.57 23.70
CA GLN A 200 16.58 12.43 23.01
C GLN A 200 15.63 13.18 23.98
N ALA A 201 15.26 12.53 25.09
CA ALA A 201 14.47 13.16 26.16
C ALA A 201 15.21 14.31 26.87
N LYS A 202 16.55 14.25 26.96
CA LYS A 202 17.37 15.33 27.55
C LYS A 202 17.57 16.52 26.61
N GLU A 203 17.63 16.29 25.31
CA GLU A 203 17.81 17.34 24.31
C GLU A 203 16.51 18.15 24.12
N SER A 204 15.36 17.49 24.20
CA SER A 204 14.04 18.16 24.25
C SER A 204 13.76 18.91 25.56
N ALA A 205 14.34 18.48 26.69
CA ALA A 205 14.21 19.15 27.98
C ALA A 205 15.15 20.37 28.16
N THR A 206 16.22 20.48 27.37
CA THR A 206 17.21 21.57 27.49
C THR A 206 16.97 22.74 26.52
N GLY A 207 15.96 22.62 25.65
CA GLY A 207 15.57 23.62 24.65
C GLY A 207 14.59 24.71 25.10
N THR A 208 14.41 24.97 26.40
CA THR A 208 13.62 26.13 26.88
C THR A 208 14.24 26.81 28.10
N GLY A 209 15.02 27.88 27.82
CA GLY A 209 14.95 29.17 28.51
C GLY A 209 15.03 29.23 30.04
N SER A 210 16.26 29.42 30.54
CA SER A 210 16.67 30.37 31.59
C SER A 210 15.65 30.89 32.64
N GLY A 211 15.93 30.70 33.94
CA GLY A 211 15.48 31.67 34.96
C GLY A 211 15.39 31.25 36.43
N LYS A 212 16.51 31.37 37.17
CA LYS A 212 16.65 31.80 38.59
C LYS A 212 16.06 30.97 39.77
N ARG A 213 17.02 30.40 40.54
CA ARG A 213 17.38 30.63 41.97
C ARG A 213 16.37 30.42 43.12
N SER A 214 16.84 29.62 44.11
CA SER A 214 16.67 29.72 45.58
C SER A 214 15.34 29.30 46.23
N ASP A 215 15.28 28.15 46.93
CA ASP A 215 15.57 27.99 48.38
C ASP A 215 15.06 26.62 48.92
N GLU A 216 15.90 25.97 49.75
CA GLU A 216 15.62 24.77 50.57
C GLU A 216 14.75 25.08 51.82
N PRO A 217 14.41 24.14 52.74
CA PRO A 217 14.24 22.68 52.64
C PRO A 217 12.92 22.18 53.32
N GLY A 218 12.48 20.95 52.99
CA GLY A 218 11.33 20.32 53.64
C GLY A 218 11.48 18.81 53.74
N ALA A 219 11.85 18.33 54.92
CA ALA A 219 12.08 16.94 55.25
C ALA A 219 10.83 16.05 55.09
N CYS A 220 11.00 14.89 54.47
CA CYS A 220 10.21 13.69 54.75
C CYS A 220 11.13 12.47 54.77
N ARG A 221 11.38 12.02 55.99
CA ARG A 221 12.02 10.78 56.42
C ARG A 221 11.08 9.62 56.03
N PHE A 222 11.54 8.65 55.26
CA PHE A 222 10.84 7.36 55.12
C PHE A 222 11.62 6.32 55.90
N ASP A 223 11.01 5.86 57.00
CA ASP A 223 11.45 4.73 57.79
C ASP A 223 11.48 3.47 56.93
N VAL A 224 12.62 2.78 56.95
CA VAL A 224 12.73 1.38 56.56
C VAL A 224 12.52 0.57 57.82
N SER A 225 11.37 -0.09 57.94
CA SER A 225 11.24 -1.26 58.80
C SER A 225 10.26 -2.26 58.20
N ASP A 226 10.72 -3.51 58.21
CA ASP A 226 9.98 -4.76 58.19
C ASP A 226 9.50 -5.28 56.83
N GLN A 227 10.45 -5.85 56.08
CA GLN A 227 10.29 -7.26 55.73
C GLN A 227 11.64 -7.98 55.72
N ILE A 228 11.73 -8.98 56.62
CA ILE A 228 12.78 -9.97 56.90
C ILE A 228 13.81 -9.55 57.97
#